data_AF-A0AAU7G9L4-F1
#
_entry.id   AF-A0AAU7G9L4-F1
#
_cell.length_a   1.000
_cell.length_b   1.000
_cell.length_c   1.000
_cell.angle_alpha   90.00
_cell.angle_beta   90.00
_cell.angle_gamma   90.00
#
_symmetry.space_group_name_H-M   'P 1'
#
loop_
_entity.id
_entity.type
_entity.pdbx_description
1 polymer ?
#
loop_
_entity_poly.entity_id
_entity_poly.type
_entity_poly.pdbx_seq_one_letter_code
_entity_poly.pdbx_strand_id
1 'polypeptide(L)'
;MSLWGEIALDGARRVVTVEREYPATRAELWSALTEPRRLERWIGRYTETDGGFRLEMGGPDVDAVVTGRVLACEPQRRILISWLFSGAGETEAETELEATLADAGEGHVLLTLTHRRVQAVTASVYGAGWQDVLTHLARALGAEPSPEETDGYAGGAADPAAFDAALGEYRSREAVLVAGSMQREGERSGVRIQRLLDARPGEVWDALTLPDRVGRWLWPVVEWPDDPVRERRVRLGDVMRLGDANIEGGVHDLKVLALEPERHLRFSWGDAAVSIRLDDDEGGTLLTLVQDPIESVFGAGRLRSAPDFAAGWHTLLDQLTLLLSGLTVPEPDRLWEAAYLAYSEGLPPTHAD
;
A
#
# COMPACT_ATOMS: atom_id res chain seq x y z
N MET A 1 7.32 -13.54 -15.13
CA MET A 1 7.09 -12.21 -15.72
C MET A 1 8.25 -11.32 -15.29
N SER A 2 8.81 -10.49 -16.18
CA SER A 2 9.82 -9.51 -15.76
C SER A 2 9.10 -8.28 -15.20
N LEU A 3 9.36 -7.91 -13.95
CA LEU A 3 8.88 -6.65 -13.40
C LEU A 3 9.58 -5.47 -14.09
N TRP A 4 8.83 -4.41 -14.40
CA TRP A 4 9.32 -3.23 -15.11
C TRP A 4 9.31 -1.96 -14.23
N GLY A 5 9.19 -2.10 -12.93
CA GLY A 5 9.01 -0.96 -12.06
C GLY A 5 9.49 -1.17 -10.64
N GLU A 6 9.46 -0.09 -9.88
CA GLU A 6 9.92 0.01 -8.51
C GLU A 6 8.93 0.81 -7.67
N ILE A 7 8.93 0.56 -6.36
CA ILE A 7 8.24 1.37 -5.36
C ILE A 7 9.32 2.00 -4.49
N ALA A 8 9.13 3.25 -4.13
CA ALA A 8 10.00 4.00 -3.22
C ALA A 8 9.19 4.77 -2.19
N LEU A 9 9.84 5.14 -1.07
CA LEU A 9 9.24 5.99 -0.04
C LEU A 9 9.14 7.45 -0.52
N ASP A 10 8.04 8.12 -0.15
CA ASP A 10 7.77 9.54 -0.39
C ASP A 10 7.17 10.14 0.89
N GLY A 11 7.99 10.28 1.93
CA GLY A 11 7.51 10.51 3.28
C GLY A 11 6.55 9.39 3.72
N ALA A 12 5.34 9.75 4.15
CA ALA A 12 4.28 8.80 4.49
C ALA A 12 3.64 8.11 3.26
N ARG A 13 3.88 8.65 2.06
CA ARG A 13 3.35 8.16 0.77
C ARG A 13 4.38 7.29 0.04
N ARG A 14 4.04 6.88 -1.17
CA ARG A 14 4.90 6.13 -2.08
C ARG A 14 5.00 6.82 -3.43
N VAL A 15 6.14 6.59 -4.08
CA VAL A 15 6.29 6.76 -5.51
C VAL A 15 6.32 5.38 -6.16
N VAL A 16 5.52 5.21 -7.20
CA VAL A 16 5.54 4.04 -8.08
C VAL A 16 6.12 4.47 -9.41
N THR A 17 7.19 3.83 -9.85
CA THR A 17 7.81 4.09 -11.15
C THR A 17 7.74 2.84 -12.01
N VAL A 18 7.22 2.95 -13.23
CA VAL A 18 7.19 1.85 -14.22
C VAL A 18 7.82 2.34 -15.51
N GLU A 19 8.78 1.57 -16.03
CA GLU A 19 9.59 1.93 -17.19
C GLU A 19 9.44 0.88 -18.29
N ARG A 20 9.11 1.31 -19.51
CA ARG A 20 8.99 0.39 -20.65
C ARG A 20 9.50 1.03 -21.93
N GLU A 21 10.29 0.26 -22.66
CA GLU A 21 10.74 0.62 -24.00
C GLU A 21 9.70 0.25 -25.06
N TYR A 22 9.51 1.14 -26.04
CA TYR A 22 8.60 0.95 -27.16
C TYR A 22 9.35 1.10 -28.50
N PRO A 23 9.12 0.20 -29.48
CA PRO A 23 9.64 0.33 -30.84
C PRO A 23 8.81 1.37 -31.62
N ALA A 24 8.90 2.64 -31.21
CA ALA A 24 8.17 3.75 -31.79
C ALA A 24 9.04 5.00 -31.83
N THR A 25 8.74 5.94 -32.72
CA THR A 25 9.33 7.28 -32.65
C THR A 25 8.74 8.05 -31.48
N ARG A 26 9.50 9.05 -30.99
CA ARG A 26 9.05 9.94 -29.92
C ARG A 26 7.75 10.66 -30.26
N ALA A 27 7.58 11.05 -31.54
CA ALA A 27 6.35 11.70 -32.00
C ALA A 27 5.15 10.74 -31.98
N GLU A 28 5.34 9.48 -32.39
CA GLU A 28 4.27 8.46 -32.36
C GLU A 28 3.85 8.12 -30.94
N LEU A 29 4.82 7.93 -30.03
CA LEU A 29 4.52 7.64 -28.63
C LEU A 29 3.87 8.83 -27.93
N TRP A 30 4.38 10.05 -28.16
CA TRP A 30 3.77 11.28 -27.63
C TRP A 30 2.32 11.43 -28.08
N SER A 31 2.05 11.26 -29.37
CA SER A 31 0.69 11.31 -29.91
C SER A 31 -0.22 10.23 -29.27
N ALA A 32 0.29 9.04 -28.93
CA ALA A 32 -0.47 8.01 -28.23
C ALA A 32 -0.86 8.40 -26.80
N LEU A 33 -0.03 9.22 -26.13
CA LEU A 33 -0.23 9.70 -24.76
C LEU A 33 -1.09 10.98 -24.68
N THR A 34 -1.22 11.74 -25.77
CA THR A 34 -1.88 13.06 -25.72
C THR A 34 -3.10 13.20 -26.62
N GLU A 35 -3.27 12.38 -27.65
CA GLU A 35 -4.44 12.49 -28.54
C GLU A 35 -5.64 11.69 -28.00
N PRO A 36 -6.82 12.33 -27.80
CA PRO A 36 -7.99 11.66 -27.19
C PRO A 36 -8.40 10.36 -27.88
N ARG A 37 -8.41 10.34 -29.23
CA ARG A 37 -8.76 9.13 -30.02
C ARG A 37 -7.72 8.02 -29.93
N ARG A 38 -6.49 8.33 -29.50
CA ARG A 38 -5.44 7.34 -29.28
C ARG A 38 -5.45 6.84 -27.85
N LEU A 39 -5.73 7.71 -26.87
CA LEU A 39 -5.96 7.34 -25.47
C LEU A 39 -7.08 6.30 -25.31
N GLU A 40 -8.19 6.47 -26.04
CA GLU A 40 -9.33 5.53 -26.00
C GLU A 40 -8.96 4.11 -26.45
N ARG A 41 -7.81 3.91 -27.11
CA ARG A 41 -7.36 2.59 -27.57
C ARG A 41 -6.65 1.77 -26.49
N TRP A 42 -6.15 2.40 -25.43
CA TRP A 42 -5.32 1.70 -24.43
C TRP A 42 -5.65 2.02 -22.98
N ILE A 43 -6.07 3.25 -22.64
CA ILE A 43 -6.34 3.62 -21.24
C ILE A 43 -7.79 4.02 -20.98
N GLY A 44 -8.48 4.60 -21.96
CA GLY A 44 -9.89 4.96 -21.79
C GLY A 44 -10.32 6.24 -22.49
N ARG A 45 -11.60 6.56 -22.35
CA ARG A 45 -12.23 7.69 -23.03
C ARG A 45 -11.88 8.99 -22.31
N TYR A 46 -11.15 9.85 -23.01
CA TYR A 46 -10.85 11.20 -22.57
C TYR A 46 -11.96 12.18 -22.96
N THR A 47 -12.36 13.02 -22.01
CA THR A 47 -13.25 14.17 -22.23
C THR A 47 -12.62 15.41 -21.57
N GLU A 48 -12.49 16.49 -22.34
CA GLU A 48 -12.06 17.78 -21.79
C GLU A 48 -13.19 18.39 -20.95
N THR A 49 -12.84 18.95 -19.79
CA THR A 49 -13.79 19.59 -18.87
C THR A 49 -13.36 21.04 -18.60
N ASP A 50 -14.25 21.82 -17.98
CA ASP A 50 -13.90 23.18 -17.57
C ASP A 50 -12.80 23.12 -16.49
N GLY A 51 -11.59 23.56 -16.85
CA GLY A 51 -10.42 23.57 -15.96
C GLY A 51 -9.67 22.25 -15.82
N GLY A 52 -9.98 21.21 -16.61
CA GLY A 52 -9.32 19.91 -16.48
C GLY A 52 -9.71 18.86 -17.51
N PHE A 53 -9.69 17.60 -17.08
CA PHE A 53 -10.12 16.47 -17.86
C PHE A 53 -10.90 15.45 -17.02
N ARG A 54 -11.65 14.62 -17.73
CA ARG A 54 -12.26 13.39 -17.24
C ARG A 54 -11.80 12.23 -18.12
N LEU A 55 -11.28 11.18 -17.51
CA LEU A 55 -10.86 9.95 -18.16
C LEU A 55 -11.72 8.81 -17.61
N GLU A 56 -12.58 8.26 -18.45
CA GLU A 56 -13.36 7.05 -18.14
C GLU A 56 -12.51 5.85 -18.53
N MET A 57 -11.98 5.19 -17.52
CA MET A 57 -11.02 4.11 -17.68
C MET A 57 -11.78 2.77 -17.74
N GLY A 58 -11.49 1.95 -18.75
CA GLY A 58 -12.05 0.60 -18.91
C GLY A 58 -13.25 0.51 -19.86
N GLY A 59 -14.02 -0.57 -19.72
CA GLY A 59 -15.23 -0.84 -20.53
C GLY A 59 -16.48 -0.11 -20.03
N PRO A 60 -17.60 -0.15 -20.78
CA PRO A 60 -18.83 0.60 -20.48
C PRO A 60 -19.46 0.33 -19.11
N ASP A 61 -19.19 -0.84 -18.52
CA ASP A 61 -19.75 -1.28 -17.23
C ASP A 61 -18.76 -1.14 -16.07
N VAL A 62 -17.61 -0.51 -16.28
CA VAL A 62 -16.58 -0.31 -15.25
C VAL A 62 -16.76 1.08 -14.64
N ASP A 63 -17.01 1.12 -13.33
CA ASP A 63 -17.03 2.36 -12.55
C ASP A 63 -15.59 2.72 -12.13
N ALA A 64 -14.81 3.22 -13.10
CA ALA A 64 -13.46 3.71 -12.90
C ALA A 64 -13.25 5.03 -13.66
N VAL A 65 -13.13 6.11 -12.92
CA VAL A 65 -13.05 7.47 -13.45
C VAL A 65 -11.85 8.16 -12.84
N VAL A 66 -11.07 8.81 -13.68
CA VAL A 66 -10.05 9.77 -13.24
C VAL A 66 -10.49 11.16 -13.63
N THR A 67 -10.41 12.09 -12.68
CA THR A 67 -10.49 13.52 -12.96
C THR A 67 -9.17 14.18 -12.59
N GLY A 68 -8.83 15.27 -13.26
CA GLY A 68 -7.58 15.94 -13.00
C GLY A 68 -7.35 17.12 -13.91
N ARG A 69 -6.14 17.67 -13.85
CA ARG A 69 -5.69 18.78 -14.68
C ARG A 69 -4.25 18.61 -15.12
N VAL A 70 -3.89 19.20 -16.25
CA VAL A 70 -2.50 19.25 -16.71
C VAL A 70 -1.74 20.27 -15.87
N LEU A 71 -0.69 19.83 -15.19
CA LEU A 71 0.16 20.65 -14.33
C LEU A 71 1.40 21.15 -15.07
N ALA A 72 1.98 20.31 -15.95
CA ALA A 72 3.05 20.70 -16.86
C ALA A 72 2.98 19.88 -18.15
N CYS A 73 3.35 20.48 -19.27
CA CYS A 73 3.40 19.80 -20.57
C CYS A 73 4.56 20.36 -21.40
N GLU A 74 5.55 19.52 -21.66
CA GLU A 74 6.63 19.77 -22.61
C GLU A 74 6.46 18.79 -23.77
N PRO A 75 5.99 19.26 -24.94
CA PRO A 75 5.74 18.42 -26.09
C PRO A 75 6.88 17.45 -26.38
N GLN A 76 6.53 16.18 -26.56
CA GLN A 76 7.44 15.07 -26.85
C GLN A 76 8.47 14.75 -25.75
N ARG A 77 8.39 15.37 -24.57
CA ARG A 77 9.36 15.14 -23.48
C ARG A 77 8.70 14.71 -22.20
N ARG A 78 7.72 15.48 -21.72
CA ARG A 78 7.03 15.14 -20.47
C ARG A 78 5.63 15.73 -20.37
N ILE A 79 4.76 15.01 -19.69
CA ILE A 79 3.46 15.51 -19.24
C ILE A 79 3.27 15.13 -17.77
N LEU A 80 2.88 16.11 -16.95
CA LEU A 80 2.56 15.95 -15.54
C LEU A 80 1.09 16.35 -15.35
N ILE A 81 0.31 15.47 -14.75
CA ILE A 81 -1.11 15.68 -14.48
C ILE A 81 -1.41 15.43 -13.00
N SER A 82 -2.41 16.13 -12.47
CA SER A 82 -3.06 15.70 -11.23
C SER A 82 -3.97 14.51 -11.53
N TRP A 83 -4.12 13.63 -10.55
CA TRP A 83 -4.80 12.36 -10.68
C TRP A 83 -5.73 12.15 -9.49
N LEU A 84 -7.03 12.25 -9.71
CA LEU A 84 -8.06 11.95 -8.72
C LEU A 84 -8.88 10.77 -9.21
N PHE A 85 -8.58 9.58 -8.67
CA PHE A 85 -9.28 8.34 -9.02
C PHE A 85 -10.56 8.20 -8.19
N SER A 86 -11.65 7.87 -8.86
CA SER A 86 -12.94 7.51 -8.27
C SER A 86 -13.40 6.18 -8.88
N GLY A 87 -13.78 5.24 -8.03
CA GLY A 87 -14.31 3.95 -8.46
C GLY A 87 -14.94 3.17 -7.33
N ALA A 88 -15.84 2.25 -7.67
CA ALA A 88 -16.62 1.45 -6.71
C ALA A 88 -17.33 2.30 -5.62
N GLY A 89 -17.75 3.52 -5.97
CA GLY A 89 -18.40 4.47 -5.05
C GLY A 89 -17.46 5.20 -4.08
N GLU A 90 -16.14 5.02 -4.19
CA GLU A 90 -15.14 5.71 -3.39
C GLU A 90 -14.34 6.71 -4.24
N THR A 91 -13.72 7.70 -3.60
CA THR A 91 -12.81 8.66 -4.26
C THR A 91 -11.55 8.77 -3.44
N GLU A 92 -10.41 8.52 -4.09
CA GLU A 92 -9.10 8.55 -3.46
C GLU A 92 -8.61 9.98 -3.22
N ALA A 93 -7.47 10.13 -2.56
CA ALA A 93 -6.78 11.41 -2.47
C ALA A 93 -6.19 11.80 -3.84
N GLU A 94 -6.09 13.10 -4.12
CA GLU A 94 -5.43 13.58 -5.34
C GLU A 94 -3.92 13.26 -5.29
N THR A 95 -3.43 12.62 -6.35
CA THR A 95 -2.04 12.24 -6.58
C THR A 95 -1.50 12.93 -7.84
N GLU A 96 -0.27 12.62 -8.23
CA GLU A 96 0.37 13.19 -9.43
C GLU A 96 0.95 12.08 -10.30
N LEU A 97 0.61 12.10 -11.60
CA LEU A 97 1.16 11.18 -12.60
C LEU A 97 2.02 11.96 -13.58
N GLU A 98 3.28 11.56 -13.72
CA GLU A 98 4.21 12.07 -14.74
C GLU A 98 4.54 10.97 -15.75
N ALA A 99 4.50 11.32 -17.03
CA ALA A 99 5.04 10.50 -18.10
C ALA A 99 6.21 11.24 -18.75
N THR A 100 7.39 10.62 -18.79
CA THR A 100 8.59 11.16 -19.44
C THR A 100 9.07 10.26 -20.56
N LEU A 101 9.53 10.87 -21.66
CA LEU A 101 10.05 10.17 -22.83
C LEU A 101 11.55 10.42 -23.00
N ALA A 102 12.33 9.35 -23.14
CA ALA A 102 13.76 9.39 -23.43
C ALA A 102 14.11 8.53 -24.65
N ASP A 103 15.13 8.91 -25.41
CA ASP A 103 15.61 8.08 -26.53
C ASP A 103 16.29 6.81 -25.96
N ALA A 104 15.92 5.64 -26.48
CA ALA A 104 16.44 4.34 -26.03
C ALA A 104 17.20 3.57 -27.13
N GLY A 105 17.48 4.23 -28.25
CA GLY A 105 18.13 3.62 -29.41
C GLY A 105 17.45 4.01 -30.70
N GLU A 106 17.96 3.51 -31.82
CA GLU A 106 17.39 3.80 -33.15
C GLU A 106 15.98 3.21 -33.26
N GLY A 107 14.96 4.06 -33.33
CA GLY A 107 13.56 3.63 -33.42
C GLY A 107 12.95 3.17 -32.09
N HIS A 108 13.63 3.40 -30.96
CA HIS A 108 13.15 3.02 -29.63
C HIS A 108 13.07 4.23 -28.69
N VAL A 109 11.99 4.28 -27.90
CA VAL A 109 11.77 5.32 -26.88
C VAL A 109 11.43 4.65 -25.55
N LEU A 110 12.10 5.08 -24.50
CA LEU A 110 11.78 4.72 -23.12
C LEU A 110 10.66 5.64 -22.62
N LEU A 111 9.58 5.04 -22.15
CA LEU A 111 8.54 5.70 -21.36
C LEU A 111 8.75 5.34 -19.89
N THR A 112 8.93 6.37 -19.07
CA THR A 112 8.88 6.26 -17.60
C THR A 112 7.58 6.89 -17.12
N LEU A 113 6.73 6.09 -16.46
CA LEU A 113 5.58 6.57 -15.69
C LEU A 113 5.96 6.66 -14.22
N THR A 114 5.78 7.83 -13.61
CA THR A 114 6.02 8.06 -12.19
C THR A 114 4.73 8.55 -11.54
N HIS A 115 4.13 7.71 -10.69
CA HIS A 115 2.95 8.04 -9.90
C HIS A 115 3.39 8.39 -8.47
N ARG A 116 3.25 9.66 -8.08
CA ARG A 116 3.72 10.20 -6.80
C ARG A 116 2.58 10.37 -5.81
N ARG A 117 2.93 10.49 -4.52
CA ARG A 117 1.98 10.72 -3.41
C ARG A 117 0.94 9.60 -3.27
N VAL A 118 1.27 8.41 -3.78
CA VAL A 118 0.40 7.23 -3.73
C VAL A 118 0.33 6.74 -2.28
N GLN A 119 -0.84 6.28 -1.85
CA GLN A 119 -0.96 5.71 -0.52
C GLN A 119 -0.17 4.39 -0.47
N ALA A 120 0.49 4.09 0.65
CA ALA A 120 1.28 2.85 0.79
C ALA A 120 0.51 1.62 0.29
N VAL A 121 -0.65 1.39 0.89
CA VAL A 121 -1.48 0.22 0.59
C VAL A 121 -1.95 0.08 -0.87
N THR A 122 -2.03 1.18 -1.63
CA THR A 122 -2.42 1.13 -3.04
C THR A 122 -1.21 1.16 -3.97
N ALA A 123 0.00 1.41 -3.47
CA ALA A 123 1.21 1.49 -4.29
C ALA A 123 1.46 0.21 -5.09
N SER A 124 1.28 -0.94 -4.45
CA SER A 124 1.41 -2.24 -5.11
C SER A 124 0.36 -2.48 -6.19
N VAL A 125 -0.88 -1.99 -5.98
CA VAL A 125 -1.98 -2.06 -6.96
C VAL A 125 -1.69 -1.14 -8.14
N TYR A 126 -1.23 0.08 -7.89
CA TYR A 126 -0.83 1.02 -8.94
C TYR A 126 0.35 0.50 -9.77
N GLY A 127 1.35 -0.14 -9.14
CA GLY A 127 2.48 -0.75 -9.84
C GLY A 127 2.03 -1.85 -10.80
N ALA A 128 1.24 -2.81 -10.30
CA ALA A 128 0.69 -3.89 -11.12
C ALA A 128 -0.24 -3.35 -12.23
N GLY A 129 -1.10 -2.39 -11.90
CA GLY A 129 -2.03 -1.77 -12.84
C GLY A 129 -1.32 -1.01 -13.96
N TRP A 130 -0.26 -0.26 -13.66
CA TRP A 130 0.52 0.42 -14.69
C TRP A 130 1.23 -0.55 -15.63
N GLN A 131 1.73 -1.69 -15.14
CA GLN A 131 2.33 -2.70 -16.01
C GLN A 131 1.33 -3.31 -16.99
N ASP A 132 0.10 -3.58 -16.54
CA ASP A 132 -0.97 -4.05 -17.42
C ASP A 132 -1.36 -2.99 -18.44
N VAL A 133 -1.64 -1.77 -17.98
CA VAL A 133 -2.03 -0.64 -18.85
C VAL A 133 -0.97 -0.33 -19.92
N LEU A 134 0.32 -0.37 -19.56
CA LEU A 134 1.43 -0.14 -20.49
C LEU A 134 1.58 -1.27 -21.54
N THR A 135 1.06 -2.47 -21.25
CA THR A 135 0.94 -3.55 -22.23
C THR A 135 -0.08 -3.23 -23.31
N HIS A 136 -1.19 -2.58 -22.94
CA HIS A 136 -2.20 -2.17 -23.94
C HIS A 136 -1.68 -1.03 -24.81
N LEU A 137 -0.85 -0.13 -24.25
CA LEU A 137 -0.15 0.88 -25.05
C LEU A 137 0.75 0.25 -26.13
N ALA A 138 1.45 -0.85 -25.80
CA ALA A 138 2.30 -1.54 -26.78
C ALA A 138 1.47 -2.07 -27.96
N ARG A 139 0.31 -2.68 -27.67
CA ARG A 139 -0.63 -3.15 -28.70
C ARG A 139 -1.19 -2.00 -29.53
N ALA A 140 -1.55 -0.90 -28.90
CA ALA A 140 -2.07 0.29 -29.60
C ALA A 140 -1.01 0.93 -30.53
N LEU A 141 0.27 0.66 -30.29
CA LEU A 141 1.40 1.05 -31.16
C LEU A 141 1.75 -0.01 -32.21
N GLY A 142 1.04 -1.14 -32.26
CA GLY A 142 1.21 -2.20 -33.25
C GLY A 142 2.18 -3.30 -32.86
N ALA A 143 2.55 -3.43 -31.57
CA ALA A 143 3.28 -4.60 -31.11
C ALA A 143 2.42 -5.86 -31.26
N GLU A 144 3.01 -6.92 -31.82
CA GLU A 144 2.41 -8.26 -31.80
C GLU A 144 2.26 -8.70 -30.33
N PRO A 145 1.11 -9.24 -29.93
CA PRO A 145 0.92 -9.73 -28.57
C PRO A 145 1.96 -10.83 -28.30
N SER A 146 2.76 -10.65 -27.24
CA SER A 146 3.56 -11.77 -26.77
C SER A 146 2.66 -12.84 -26.13
N PRO A 147 3.08 -14.13 -26.10
CA PRO A 147 2.32 -15.18 -25.43
C PRO A 147 2.05 -14.94 -23.93
N GLU A 148 2.74 -13.96 -23.33
CA GLU A 148 2.65 -13.58 -21.91
C GLU A 148 1.69 -12.39 -21.66
N GLU A 149 1.13 -11.80 -22.71
CA GLU A 149 0.32 -10.59 -22.64
C GLU A 149 -1.11 -10.85 -23.17
N THR A 150 -2.16 -10.65 -22.36
CA THR A 150 -3.57 -10.86 -22.74
C THR A 150 -4.49 -9.64 -22.49
N ASP A 151 -5.71 -9.63 -23.03
CA ASP A 151 -6.59 -8.44 -23.16
C ASP A 151 -7.28 -8.05 -21.85
N GLY A 152 -6.89 -6.89 -21.27
CA GLY A 152 -7.25 -6.59 -19.89
C GLY A 152 -7.97 -5.31 -19.51
N TYR A 153 -8.21 -4.40 -20.45
CA TYR A 153 -8.87 -3.14 -20.12
C TYR A 153 -9.83 -2.63 -21.20
N ALA A 154 -9.61 -3.02 -22.45
CA ALA A 154 -10.45 -2.64 -23.59
C ALA A 154 -11.49 -3.72 -24.00
N GLY A 155 -12.03 -4.49 -23.05
CA GLY A 155 -13.16 -5.41 -23.29
C GLY A 155 -12.93 -6.91 -23.06
N GLY A 156 -11.82 -7.28 -22.42
CA GLY A 156 -11.58 -8.59 -21.81
C GLY A 156 -11.07 -8.41 -20.39
N ALA A 157 -11.27 -9.42 -19.52
CA ALA A 157 -10.64 -9.41 -18.19
C ALA A 157 -9.12 -9.53 -18.38
N ALA A 158 -8.35 -8.65 -17.73
CA ALA A 158 -6.90 -8.78 -17.67
C ALA A 158 -6.59 -10.21 -17.26
N ASP A 159 -5.52 -10.83 -17.76
CA ASP A 159 -5.16 -12.15 -17.24
C ASP A 159 -4.99 -11.99 -15.73
N PRO A 160 -5.94 -12.53 -14.93
CA PRO A 160 -5.93 -12.27 -13.51
C PRO A 160 -4.63 -12.80 -12.91
N ALA A 161 -4.06 -13.86 -13.49
CA ALA A 161 -2.81 -14.44 -13.04
C ALA A 161 -1.60 -13.52 -13.27
N ALA A 162 -1.55 -12.78 -14.38
CA ALA A 162 -0.48 -11.83 -14.67
C ALA A 162 -0.50 -10.64 -13.72
N PHE A 163 -1.69 -10.07 -13.52
CA PHE A 163 -1.89 -8.98 -12.56
C PHE A 163 -1.61 -9.45 -11.13
N ASP A 164 -2.11 -10.63 -10.73
CA ASP A 164 -1.89 -11.20 -9.39
C ASP A 164 -0.41 -11.47 -9.12
N ALA A 165 0.33 -11.95 -10.13
CA ALA A 165 1.77 -12.17 -10.02
C ALA A 165 2.53 -10.84 -9.81
N ALA A 166 2.26 -9.83 -10.65
CA ALA A 166 2.87 -8.51 -10.50
C ALA A 166 2.51 -7.87 -9.16
N LEU A 167 1.24 -7.98 -8.74
CA LEU A 167 0.76 -7.50 -7.45
C LEU A 167 1.51 -8.17 -6.28
N GLY A 168 1.73 -9.49 -6.34
CA GLY A 168 2.52 -10.22 -5.36
C GLY A 168 3.96 -9.73 -5.27
N GLU A 169 4.61 -9.47 -6.41
CA GLU A 169 5.98 -8.95 -6.46
C GLU A 169 6.08 -7.52 -5.89
N TYR A 170 5.16 -6.62 -6.25
CA TYR A 170 5.13 -5.28 -5.69
C TYR A 170 4.84 -5.27 -4.18
N ARG A 171 3.89 -6.09 -3.71
CA ARG A 171 3.61 -6.26 -2.27
C ARG A 171 4.87 -6.69 -1.51
N SER A 172 5.64 -7.61 -2.08
CA SER A 172 6.89 -8.08 -1.47
C SER A 172 7.96 -6.97 -1.41
N ARG A 173 8.11 -6.18 -2.49
CA ARG A 173 9.03 -5.04 -2.51
C ARG A 173 8.63 -3.96 -1.51
N GLU A 174 7.35 -3.64 -1.45
CA GLU A 174 6.81 -2.68 -0.47
C GLU A 174 7.08 -3.15 0.96
N ALA A 175 6.82 -4.42 1.26
CA ALA A 175 7.09 -4.98 2.59
C ALA A 175 8.57 -4.86 2.99
N VAL A 176 9.51 -5.04 2.04
CA VAL A 176 10.95 -4.84 2.31
C VAL A 176 11.28 -3.39 2.64
N LEU A 177 10.71 -2.40 1.92
CA LEU A 177 11.00 -0.97 2.13
C LEU A 177 10.67 -0.49 3.54
N VAL A 178 9.63 -1.07 4.14
CA VAL A 178 9.15 -0.70 5.46
C VAL A 178 9.37 -1.81 6.49
N ALA A 179 10.19 -2.81 6.23
CA ALA A 179 10.41 -3.86 7.21
C ALA A 179 10.99 -3.30 8.53
N GLY A 180 10.54 -3.85 9.66
CA GLY A 180 11.17 -3.61 10.94
C GLY A 180 12.43 -4.45 11.15
N SER A 181 12.96 -4.38 12.36
CA SER A 181 14.06 -5.24 12.82
C SER A 181 13.55 -6.27 13.83
N MET A 182 14.02 -7.50 13.71
CA MET A 182 13.88 -8.52 14.76
C MET A 182 15.13 -8.52 15.64
N GLN A 183 14.94 -8.64 16.95
CA GLN A 183 16.03 -8.76 17.93
C GLN A 183 15.92 -10.10 18.63
N ARG A 184 17.06 -10.74 18.90
CA ARG A 184 17.09 -12.03 19.58
C ARG A 184 17.88 -11.93 20.87
N GLU A 185 17.27 -12.37 21.96
CA GLU A 185 17.85 -12.44 23.29
C GLU A 185 17.73 -13.89 23.80
N GLY A 186 18.78 -14.69 23.56
CA GLY A 186 18.75 -16.12 23.82
C GLY A 186 17.69 -16.84 22.98
N GLU A 187 16.72 -17.46 23.65
CA GLU A 187 15.58 -18.14 23.01
C GLU A 187 14.38 -17.21 22.76
N ARG A 188 14.43 -15.98 23.24
CA ARG A 188 13.37 -14.98 23.07
C ARG A 188 13.65 -14.05 21.91
N SER A 189 12.58 -13.56 21.28
CA SER A 189 12.67 -12.66 20.14
C SER A 189 11.75 -11.45 20.30
N GLY A 190 12.31 -10.26 20.12
CA GLY A 190 11.60 -8.99 20.09
C GLY A 190 11.46 -8.47 18.66
N VAL A 191 10.54 -7.53 18.47
CA VAL A 191 10.25 -6.90 17.18
C VAL A 191 10.25 -5.40 17.38
N ARG A 192 10.87 -4.66 16.45
CA ARG A 192 10.77 -3.20 16.38
C ARG A 192 10.39 -2.79 14.97
N ILE A 193 9.27 -2.08 14.81
CA ILE A 193 8.80 -1.57 13.52
C ILE A 193 8.58 -0.06 13.64
N GLN A 194 8.99 0.69 12.63
CA GLN A 194 8.71 2.12 12.51
C GLN A 194 7.86 2.40 11.27
N ARG A 195 6.85 3.26 11.40
CA ARG A 195 5.97 3.68 10.30
C ARG A 195 5.78 5.18 10.35
N LEU A 196 6.00 5.85 9.24
CA LEU A 196 5.58 7.23 9.07
C LEU A 196 4.14 7.22 8.55
N LEU A 197 3.22 7.77 9.34
CA LEU A 197 1.78 7.80 9.07
C LEU A 197 1.36 9.19 8.61
N ASP A 198 0.54 9.28 7.55
CA ASP A 198 -0.04 10.53 7.06
C ASP A 198 -1.29 10.91 7.87
N ALA A 199 -1.10 11.08 9.18
CA ALA A 199 -2.15 11.46 10.13
C ALA A 199 -1.51 12.16 11.34
N ARG A 200 -2.26 13.04 12.00
CA ARG A 200 -1.78 13.75 13.20
C ARG A 200 -1.71 12.81 14.41
N PRO A 201 -0.83 13.09 15.41
CA PRO A 201 -0.70 12.23 16.59
C PRO A 201 -2.02 11.95 17.32
N GLY A 202 -2.91 12.95 17.39
CA GLY A 202 -4.26 12.78 17.93
C GLY A 202 -5.11 11.77 17.14
N GLU A 203 -5.09 11.81 15.81
CA GLU A 203 -5.86 10.88 14.98
C GLU A 203 -5.33 9.44 15.09
N VAL A 204 -4.00 9.28 15.20
CA VAL A 204 -3.37 7.99 15.48
C VAL A 204 -3.73 7.53 16.88
N TRP A 205 -3.68 8.41 17.88
CA TRP A 205 -4.06 8.10 19.26
C TRP A 205 -5.51 7.64 19.39
N ASP A 206 -6.42 8.26 18.66
CA ASP A 206 -7.81 7.83 18.52
C ASP A 206 -7.92 6.40 17.99
N ALA A 207 -7.14 6.07 16.96
CA ALA A 207 -7.11 4.73 16.40
C ALA A 207 -6.55 3.67 17.36
N LEU A 208 -5.66 4.08 18.27
CA LEU A 208 -5.07 3.21 19.30
C LEU A 208 -5.93 3.07 20.56
N THR A 209 -6.84 4.03 20.83
CA THR A 209 -7.50 4.12 22.13
C THR A 209 -9.02 4.09 22.10
N LEU A 210 -9.67 4.27 20.95
CA LEU A 210 -11.13 4.14 20.82
C LEU A 210 -11.51 2.75 20.31
N PRO A 211 -12.49 2.07 20.94
CA PRO A 211 -12.85 0.68 20.63
C PRO A 211 -13.25 0.47 19.17
N ASP A 212 -14.10 1.34 18.62
CA ASP A 212 -14.54 1.23 17.24
C ASP A 212 -13.40 1.34 16.24
N ARG A 213 -12.32 2.05 16.59
CA ARG A 213 -11.15 2.19 15.72
C ARG A 213 -10.14 1.09 15.95
N VAL A 214 -9.86 0.71 17.20
CA VAL A 214 -9.03 -0.45 17.55
C VAL A 214 -9.57 -1.72 16.88
N GLY A 215 -10.90 -1.88 16.91
CA GLY A 215 -11.60 -3.00 16.29
C GLY A 215 -11.43 -3.16 14.78
N ARG A 216 -11.00 -2.09 14.08
CA ARG A 216 -10.88 -2.05 12.62
C ARG A 216 -9.50 -2.40 12.09
N TRP A 217 -8.45 -2.27 12.91
CA TRP A 217 -7.07 -2.55 12.47
C TRP A 217 -6.35 -3.61 13.31
N LEU A 218 -6.71 -3.74 14.59
CA LEU A 218 -6.08 -4.71 15.49
C LEU A 218 -6.85 -6.02 15.47
N TRP A 219 -8.00 -6.07 16.17
CA TRP A 219 -8.89 -7.23 16.24
C TRP A 219 -10.29 -6.81 16.72
N PRO A 220 -11.36 -7.55 16.37
CA PRO A 220 -12.72 -7.22 16.79
C PRO A 220 -12.85 -7.09 18.31
N VAL A 221 -13.50 -6.02 18.78
CA VAL A 221 -13.71 -5.80 20.21
C VAL A 221 -14.80 -6.72 20.75
N VAL A 222 -14.43 -7.62 21.67
CA VAL A 222 -15.34 -8.53 22.39
C VAL A 222 -15.87 -7.87 23.65
N GLU A 223 -15.01 -7.24 24.43
CA GLU A 223 -15.37 -6.51 25.65
C GLU A 223 -14.47 -5.28 25.78
N TRP A 224 -15.05 -4.18 26.26
CA TRP A 224 -14.35 -2.92 26.45
C TRP A 224 -14.50 -2.45 27.90
N PRO A 225 -13.43 -1.93 28.54
CA PRO A 225 -13.40 -1.74 29.98
C PRO A 225 -14.44 -0.72 30.49
N ASP A 226 -15.31 -1.21 31.38
CA ASP A 226 -16.32 -0.44 32.13
C ASP A 226 -17.24 0.44 31.27
N ASP A 227 -17.53 0.04 30.02
CA ASP A 227 -18.35 0.82 29.11
C ASP A 227 -19.29 -0.05 28.24
N PRO A 228 -20.61 -0.07 28.54
CA PRO A 228 -21.58 -0.82 27.74
C PRO A 228 -21.85 -0.19 26.35
N VAL A 229 -21.48 1.07 26.14
CA VAL A 229 -21.67 1.79 24.88
C VAL A 229 -20.41 1.75 24.01
N ARG A 230 -19.25 1.40 24.58
CA ARG A 230 -17.95 1.35 23.90
C ARG A 230 -17.61 2.69 23.24
N GLU A 231 -17.68 3.78 23.99
CA GLU A 231 -17.36 5.13 23.46
C GLU A 231 -16.12 5.74 24.13
N ARG A 232 -15.75 5.23 25.32
CA ARG A 232 -14.63 5.74 26.10
C ARG A 232 -13.28 5.25 25.57
N ARG A 233 -12.29 6.14 25.58
CA ARG A 233 -10.88 5.77 25.41
C ARG A 233 -10.34 4.89 26.53
N VAL A 234 -9.40 4.00 26.25
CA VAL A 234 -8.67 3.26 27.30
C VAL A 234 -7.92 4.18 28.27
N ARG A 235 -7.77 3.71 29.51
CA ARG A 235 -7.03 4.32 30.62
C ARG A 235 -5.97 3.34 31.14
N LEU A 236 -5.04 3.86 31.93
CA LEU A 236 -4.06 3.02 32.62
C LEU A 236 -4.76 1.96 33.49
N GLY A 237 -4.36 0.70 33.33
CA GLY A 237 -4.89 -0.44 34.08
C GLY A 237 -6.10 -1.13 33.45
N ASP A 238 -6.73 -0.52 32.44
CA ASP A 238 -7.83 -1.10 31.67
C ASP A 238 -7.40 -2.40 30.97
N VAL A 239 -8.36 -3.30 30.73
CA VAL A 239 -8.14 -4.53 29.95
C VAL A 239 -9.00 -4.49 28.71
N MET A 240 -8.37 -4.48 27.54
CA MET A 240 -9.06 -4.60 26.25
C MET A 240 -9.20 -6.08 25.90
N ARG A 241 -10.40 -6.51 25.54
CA ARG A 241 -10.67 -7.90 25.21
C ARG A 241 -11.03 -8.01 23.73
N LEU A 242 -10.12 -8.57 22.95
CA LEU A 242 -10.20 -8.58 21.49
C LEU A 242 -10.29 -10.02 20.96
N GLY A 243 -11.08 -10.26 19.93
CA GLY A 243 -11.27 -11.59 19.35
C GLY A 243 -10.05 -12.04 18.54
N ASP A 244 -9.64 -13.29 18.70
CA ASP A 244 -8.59 -13.88 17.86
C ASP A 244 -9.22 -14.43 16.58
N ALA A 245 -8.91 -13.80 15.43
CA ALA A 245 -9.41 -14.26 14.14
C ALA A 245 -8.87 -15.65 13.73
N ASN A 246 -7.79 -16.13 14.36
CA ASN A 246 -7.15 -17.41 14.03
C ASN A 246 -7.69 -18.58 14.86
N ILE A 247 -8.45 -18.32 15.92
CA ILE A 247 -8.91 -19.35 16.87
C ILE A 247 -10.39 -19.12 17.11
N GLU A 248 -11.23 -20.10 16.77
CA GLU A 248 -12.67 -20.01 17.03
C GLU A 248 -12.94 -19.81 18.53
N GLY A 249 -13.63 -18.72 18.87
CA GLY A 249 -13.87 -18.32 20.26
C GLY A 249 -12.61 -17.87 21.03
N GLY A 250 -11.47 -17.73 20.35
CA GLY A 250 -10.23 -17.23 20.90
C GLY A 250 -10.34 -15.74 21.24
N VAL A 251 -9.69 -15.34 22.33
CA VAL A 251 -9.74 -13.98 22.84
C VAL A 251 -8.39 -13.60 23.43
N HIS A 252 -7.96 -12.38 23.15
CA HIS A 252 -6.79 -11.75 23.73
C HIS A 252 -7.21 -10.73 24.80
N ASP A 253 -6.65 -10.89 26.00
CA ASP A 253 -6.77 -9.90 27.09
C ASP A 253 -5.50 -9.04 27.11
N LEU A 254 -5.65 -7.77 26.71
CA LEU A 254 -4.56 -6.80 26.60
C LEU A 254 -4.72 -5.74 27.69
N LYS A 255 -3.98 -5.90 28.79
CA LYS A 255 -3.97 -4.94 29.90
C LYS A 255 -3.08 -3.73 29.58
N VAL A 256 -3.60 -2.52 29.74
CA VAL A 256 -2.83 -1.27 29.60
C VAL A 256 -1.87 -1.12 30.78
N LEU A 257 -0.57 -1.16 30.48
CA LEU A 257 0.53 -1.12 31.44
C LEU A 257 1.14 0.28 31.61
N ALA A 258 1.14 1.08 30.54
CA ALA A 258 1.55 2.49 30.56
C ALA A 258 0.76 3.27 29.51
N LEU A 259 0.45 4.53 29.82
CA LEU A 259 -0.32 5.40 28.95
C LEU A 259 0.09 6.86 29.16
N GLU A 260 0.59 7.48 28.10
CA GLU A 260 0.83 8.92 27.99
C GLU A 260 0.06 9.41 26.75
N PRO A 261 -0.97 10.27 26.91
CA PRO A 261 -1.82 10.70 25.80
C PRO A 261 -1.02 11.21 24.61
N GLU A 262 -1.40 10.74 23.41
CA GLU A 262 -0.79 11.10 22.11
C GLU A 262 0.71 10.83 22.00
N ARG A 263 1.28 10.02 22.89
CA ARG A 263 2.74 9.77 22.96
C ARG A 263 3.13 8.31 23.16
N HIS A 264 2.47 7.62 24.09
CA HIS A 264 2.88 6.26 24.45
C HIS A 264 1.72 5.42 24.94
N LEU A 265 1.53 4.26 24.33
CA LEU A 265 0.63 3.22 24.81
C LEU A 265 1.42 1.93 24.97
N ARG A 266 1.35 1.31 26.14
CA ARG A 266 1.94 -0.01 26.40
C ARG A 266 0.90 -0.96 26.94
N PHE A 267 0.84 -2.17 26.39
CA PHE A 267 -0.08 -3.21 26.85
C PHE A 267 0.59 -4.57 26.97
N SER A 268 0.00 -5.46 27.77
CA SER A 268 0.50 -6.83 27.99
C SER A 268 0.39 -7.69 26.72
N TRP A 269 1.38 -8.55 26.50
CA TRP A 269 1.40 -9.49 25.38
C TRP A 269 2.06 -10.80 25.81
N GLY A 270 1.26 -11.82 26.15
CA GLY A 270 1.77 -13.04 26.77
C GLY A 270 2.47 -12.75 28.10
N ASP A 271 3.70 -13.24 28.25
CA ASP A 271 4.60 -12.91 29.37
C ASP A 271 5.48 -11.67 29.10
N ALA A 272 5.26 -11.01 27.97
CA ALA A 272 5.94 -9.82 27.49
C ALA A 272 4.96 -8.63 27.38
N ALA A 273 5.34 -7.61 26.63
CA ALA A 273 4.51 -6.43 26.38
C ALA A 273 4.82 -5.80 25.02
N VAL A 274 3.89 -4.99 24.54
CA VAL A 274 4.03 -4.21 23.31
C VAL A 274 3.91 -2.73 23.68
N SER A 275 4.86 -1.93 23.20
CA SER A 275 4.90 -0.47 23.33
C SER A 275 4.72 0.17 21.97
N ILE A 276 3.76 1.09 21.85
CA ILE A 276 3.57 1.96 20.70
C ILE A 276 3.90 3.38 21.13
N ARG A 277 4.89 3.99 20.49
CA ARG A 277 5.28 5.39 20.69
C ARG A 277 4.92 6.22 19.46
N LEU A 278 4.46 7.44 19.71
CA LEU A 278 4.11 8.42 18.69
C LEU A 278 5.01 9.63 18.87
N ASP A 279 5.74 9.98 17.82
CA ASP A 279 6.55 11.19 17.73
C ASP A 279 6.02 12.03 16.56
N ASP A 280 5.89 13.34 16.75
CA ASP A 280 5.48 14.28 15.70
C ASP A 280 6.59 14.36 14.64
N ASP A 281 6.22 14.26 13.37
CA ASP A 281 7.14 14.28 12.22
C ASP A 281 6.54 15.19 11.13
N GLU A 282 7.36 15.88 10.33
CA GLU A 282 6.90 16.93 9.42
C GLU A 282 5.78 16.44 8.47
N GLY A 283 4.54 16.81 8.80
CA GLY A 283 3.36 16.45 8.01
C GLY A 283 2.66 15.15 8.42
N GLY A 284 3.10 14.45 9.49
CA GLY A 284 2.52 13.18 9.90
C GLY A 284 2.86 12.77 11.34
N THR A 285 2.88 11.45 11.60
CA THR A 285 3.28 10.86 12.88
C THR A 285 4.24 9.71 12.65
N LEU A 286 5.40 9.73 13.29
CA LEU A 286 6.28 8.57 13.39
C LEU A 286 5.76 7.64 14.48
N LEU A 287 5.19 6.51 14.08
CA LEU A 287 4.82 5.42 14.97
C LEU A 287 6.00 4.47 15.13
N THR A 288 6.39 4.19 16.37
CA THR A 288 7.35 3.14 16.71
C THR A 288 6.67 2.07 17.56
N LEU A 289 6.55 0.86 17.00
CA LEU A 289 6.07 -0.32 17.71
C LEU A 289 7.26 -1.16 18.18
N VAL A 290 7.27 -1.53 19.45
CA VAL A 290 8.24 -2.46 20.04
C VAL A 290 7.48 -3.56 20.75
N GLN A 291 7.67 -4.80 20.29
CA GLN A 291 7.33 -5.99 21.05
C GLN A 291 8.57 -6.41 21.85
N ASP A 292 8.44 -6.49 23.17
CA ASP A 292 9.48 -7.04 24.04
C ASP A 292 9.79 -8.52 23.68
N PRO A 293 11.00 -9.01 23.98
CA PRO A 293 11.37 -10.39 23.70
C PRO A 293 10.42 -11.42 24.33
N ILE A 294 9.82 -12.26 23.49
CA ILE A 294 8.93 -13.36 23.87
C ILE A 294 9.46 -14.70 23.34
N GLU A 295 9.14 -15.79 24.02
CA GLU A 295 9.47 -17.14 23.54
C GLU A 295 8.68 -17.47 22.27
N SER A 296 9.23 -18.36 21.44
CA SER A 296 8.44 -18.92 20.34
C SER A 296 7.34 -19.81 20.91
N VAL A 297 6.10 -19.55 20.54
CA VAL A 297 4.94 -20.28 21.08
C VAL A 297 4.33 -21.12 19.98
N PHE A 298 3.97 -22.36 20.28
CA PHE A 298 3.15 -23.15 19.37
C PHE A 298 1.67 -22.83 19.60
N GLY A 299 0.97 -22.37 18.57
CA GLY A 299 -0.43 -21.96 18.69
C GLY A 299 -1.17 -22.05 17.35
N ALA A 300 -2.44 -22.44 17.39
CA ALA A 300 -3.29 -22.62 16.20
C ALA A 300 -2.64 -23.51 15.11
N GLY A 301 -1.96 -24.58 15.52
CA GLY A 301 -1.34 -25.54 14.61
C GLY A 301 -0.03 -25.09 13.93
N ARG A 302 0.51 -23.91 14.26
CA ARG A 302 1.81 -23.45 13.77
C ARG A 302 2.72 -22.91 14.87
N LEU A 303 4.02 -22.99 14.64
CA LEU A 303 5.01 -22.29 15.45
C LEU A 303 4.90 -20.80 15.17
N ARG A 304 4.73 -19.99 16.21
CA ARG A 304 4.83 -18.52 16.14
C ARG A 304 6.25 -18.14 16.50
N SER A 305 7.05 -17.89 15.46
CA SER A 305 8.47 -17.53 15.55
C SER A 305 8.67 -16.01 15.40
N ALA A 306 9.92 -15.54 15.46
CA ALA A 306 10.22 -14.11 15.30
C ALA A 306 9.69 -13.52 13.97
N PRO A 307 9.87 -14.18 12.81
CA PRO A 307 9.26 -13.74 11.56
C PRO A 307 7.72 -13.70 11.60
N ASP A 308 7.06 -14.64 12.28
CA ASP A 308 5.59 -14.63 12.41
C ASP A 308 5.10 -13.40 13.19
N PHE A 309 5.76 -13.07 14.29
CA PHE A 309 5.44 -11.89 15.09
C PHE A 309 5.71 -10.61 14.30
N ALA A 310 6.85 -10.53 13.61
CA ALA A 310 7.22 -9.36 12.81
C ALA A 310 6.24 -9.14 11.65
N ALA A 311 5.88 -10.19 10.91
CA ALA A 311 4.89 -10.14 9.84
C ALA A 311 3.50 -9.77 10.37
N GLY A 312 3.09 -10.33 11.51
CA GLY A 312 1.83 -9.99 12.17
C GLY A 312 1.73 -8.50 12.50
N TRP A 313 2.71 -7.95 13.22
CA TRP A 313 2.72 -6.52 13.55
C TRP A 313 2.84 -5.63 12.31
N HIS A 314 3.60 -6.04 11.30
CA HIS A 314 3.69 -5.33 10.03
C HIS A 314 2.30 -5.19 9.40
N THR A 315 1.61 -6.31 9.19
CA THR A 315 0.27 -6.31 8.58
C THR A 315 -0.74 -5.51 9.38
N LEU A 316 -0.70 -5.58 10.71
CA LEU A 316 -1.58 -4.76 11.56
C LEU A 316 -1.27 -3.26 11.42
N LEU A 317 0.00 -2.86 11.32
CA LEU A 317 0.36 -1.47 11.10
C LEU A 317 0.00 -0.96 9.70
N ASP A 318 0.00 -1.82 8.68
CA ASP A 318 -0.53 -1.48 7.36
C ASP A 318 -2.05 -1.28 7.41
N GLN A 319 -2.77 -2.11 8.16
CA GLN A 319 -4.20 -1.91 8.44
C GLN A 319 -4.50 -0.61 9.20
N LEU A 320 -3.63 -0.22 10.13
CA LEU A 320 -3.74 1.06 10.81
C LEU A 320 -3.54 2.22 9.82
N THR A 321 -2.57 2.10 8.91
CA THR A 321 -2.30 3.10 7.86
C THR A 321 -3.50 3.26 6.92
N LEU A 322 -4.12 2.15 6.53
CA LEU A 322 -5.37 2.10 5.76
C LEU A 322 -6.53 2.81 6.47
N LEU A 323 -6.77 2.45 7.74
CA LEU A 323 -7.83 3.04 8.56
C LEU A 323 -7.69 4.55 8.67
N LEU A 324 -6.46 5.04 8.85
CA LEU A 324 -6.16 6.47 8.94
C LEU A 324 -6.37 7.20 7.61
N SER A 325 -6.22 6.49 6.49
CA SER A 325 -6.47 7.00 5.14
C SER A 325 -7.94 6.89 4.71
N GLY A 326 -8.81 6.35 5.57
CA GLY A 326 -10.23 6.12 5.26
C GLY A 326 -10.50 4.94 4.33
N LEU A 327 -9.51 4.08 4.11
CA LEU A 327 -9.60 2.94 3.19
C LEU A 327 -9.90 1.62 3.94
N THR A 328 -10.43 0.65 3.19
CA THR A 328 -10.69 -0.71 3.68
C THR A 328 -9.50 -1.65 3.40
N VAL A 329 -9.40 -2.73 4.17
CA VAL A 329 -8.27 -3.68 4.06
C VAL A 329 -8.45 -4.61 2.87
N PRO A 330 -7.58 -4.58 1.84
CA PRO A 330 -7.58 -5.59 0.81
C PRO A 330 -6.81 -6.82 1.30
N GLU A 331 -7.47 -7.99 1.29
CA GLU A 331 -6.84 -9.32 1.40
C GLU A 331 -5.73 -9.44 2.48
N PRO A 332 -6.08 -9.42 3.78
CA PRO A 332 -5.10 -9.41 4.89
C PRO A 332 -4.06 -10.53 4.83
N ASP A 333 -4.44 -11.72 4.35
CA ASP A 333 -3.55 -12.88 4.25
C ASP A 333 -2.40 -12.64 3.26
N ARG A 334 -2.66 -11.96 2.14
CA ARG A 334 -1.65 -11.63 1.13
C ARG A 334 -0.63 -10.61 1.65
N LEU A 335 -1.08 -9.67 2.47
CA LEU A 335 -0.19 -8.71 3.13
C LEU A 335 0.73 -9.42 4.12
N TRP A 336 0.21 -10.39 4.86
CA TRP A 336 0.99 -11.17 5.80
C TRP A 336 2.04 -12.04 5.10
N GLU A 337 1.68 -12.72 3.99
CA GLU A 337 2.61 -13.53 3.19
C GLU A 337 3.81 -12.71 2.69
N ALA A 338 3.55 -11.53 2.11
CA ALA A 338 4.60 -10.63 1.64
C ALA A 338 5.51 -10.15 2.77
N ALA A 339 4.93 -9.75 3.91
CA ALA A 339 5.68 -9.34 5.09
C ALA A 339 6.52 -10.50 5.67
N TYR A 340 5.97 -11.71 5.73
CA TYR A 340 6.66 -12.88 6.25
C TYR A 340 7.89 -13.24 5.42
N LEU A 341 7.80 -13.17 4.09
CA LEU A 341 8.96 -13.36 3.21
C LEU A 341 10.08 -12.35 3.54
N ALA A 342 9.75 -11.07 3.67
CA ALA A 342 10.72 -10.02 4.00
C ALA A 342 11.46 -10.26 5.33
N TYR A 343 10.79 -10.83 6.34
CA TYR A 343 11.42 -11.15 7.63
C TYR A 343 12.11 -12.51 7.65
N SER A 344 11.65 -13.50 6.89
CA SER A 344 12.16 -14.88 6.93
C SER A 344 13.39 -15.11 6.06
N GLU A 345 13.49 -14.42 4.92
CA GLU A 345 14.63 -14.56 4.00
C GLU A 345 15.84 -13.69 4.40
N GLY A 346 15.65 -12.82 5.41
CA GLY A 346 16.59 -11.77 5.78
C GLY A 346 16.50 -10.60 4.80
N LEU A 347 16.41 -9.38 5.33
CA LEU A 347 16.36 -8.19 4.46
C LEU A 347 17.60 -8.17 3.57
N PRO A 348 17.47 -7.94 2.25
CA PRO A 348 18.64 -7.70 1.41
C PRO A 348 19.44 -6.57 2.07
N PRO A 349 20.78 -6.67 2.11
CA PRO A 349 21.59 -5.63 2.73
C PRO A 349 21.21 -4.29 2.10
N THR A 350 20.75 -3.35 2.92
CA THR A 350 20.57 -1.97 2.49
C THR A 350 21.90 -1.54 1.89
N HIS A 351 21.91 -1.22 0.58
CA HIS A 351 23.01 -0.47 0.00
C HIS A 351 23.05 0.87 0.75
N ALA A 352 23.93 0.94 1.75
CA ALA A 352 24.34 2.20 2.32
C ALA A 352 25.19 2.89 1.25
N ASP A 353 24.70 4.04 0.78
CA ASP A 353 25.47 4.97 -0.05
C ASP A 353 26.80 5.37 0.59
#